data_AF-A0A9C7PNQ2-F1
#
_entry.id   AF-A0A9C7PNQ2-F1
#
_cell.length_a   1.000
_cell.length_b   1.000
_cell.length_c   1.000
_cell.angle_alpha   90.00
_cell.angle_beta   90.00
_cell.angle_gamma   90.00
#
_symmetry.space_group_name_H-M   'P 1'
#
loop_
_entity.id
_entity.type
_entity.pdbx_description
1 polymer ?
#
loop_
_entity_poly.entity_id
_entity_poly.type
_entity_poly.pdbx_seq_one_letter_code
_entity_poly.pdbx_strand_id
1 'polypeptide(L)' 'MERFLVHETGIHFIDTYRYLFGGIKRVYANLRRLNPTIAGEDAGTVLFEFGNGIRGLWDANRLVDHDSQDTRLTMGEMLN' A
#
# COMPACT_ATOMS: atom_id res chain seq x y z
N MET A 1 15.14 5.24 -0.16
CA MET A 1 14.89 4.21 0.87
C MET A 1 14.69 2.87 0.17
N GLU A 2 15.30 1.79 0.67
CA GLU A 2 15.26 0.47 0.02
C GLU A 2 13.93 -0.27 0.19
N ARG A 3 13.19 0.00 1.27
CA ARG A 3 11.84 -0.52 1.52
C ARG A 3 10.93 0.69 1.65
N PHE A 4 9.97 0.87 0.75
CA PHE A 4 9.24 2.14 0.66
C PHE A 4 7.74 1.96 0.88
N LEU A 5 6.98 1.44 -0.09
CA LEU A 5 5.53 1.32 0.00
C LEU A 5 5.07 0.60 1.28
N VAL A 6 5.58 -0.60 1.55
CA VAL A 6 5.08 -1.42 2.67
C VAL A 6 5.58 -0.87 4.00
N HIS A 7 6.87 -0.51 4.08
CA HIS A 7 7.50 -0.10 5.34
C HIS A 7 6.98 1.24 5.82
N GLU A 8 6.91 2.24 4.94
CA GLU A 8 6.60 3.62 5.32
C GLU A 8 5.10 3.89 5.34
N THR A 9 4.34 3.30 4.40
CA THR A 9 2.91 3.62 4.24
C THR A 9 2.03 2.42 4.58
N GLY A 10 2.38 1.24 4.08
CA GLY A 10 1.61 0.01 4.28
C GLY A 10 1.51 -0.41 5.73
N ILE A 11 2.49 -0.08 6.56
CA ILE A 11 2.51 -0.43 7.99
C ILE A 11 1.26 0.07 8.72
N HIS A 12 0.76 1.27 8.39
CA HIS A 12 -0.43 1.84 9.01
C HIS A 12 -1.71 1.10 8.62
N PHE A 13 -1.79 0.66 7.35
CA PHE A 13 -2.90 -0.17 6.88
C PHE A 13 -2.85 -1.57 7.50
N ILE A 14 -1.66 -2.18 7.56
CA ILE A 14 -1.45 -3.49 8.19
C ILE A 14 -1.85 -3.44 9.67
N ASP A 15 -1.51 -2.36 10.38
CA ASP A 15 -1.88 -2.20 11.78
C ASP A 15 -3.40 -2.01 11.95
N THR A 16 -4.03 -1.24 11.07
CA THR A 16 -5.50 -1.09 11.02
C THR A 16 -6.19 -2.45 10.77
N TYR A 17 -5.65 -3.25 9.84
CA TYR A 17 -6.15 -4.58 9.52
C TYR A 17 -6.06 -5.51 10.73
N ARG A 18 -4.95 -5.44 11.46
CA ARG A 18 -4.75 -6.23 12.70
C ARG A 18 -5.68 -5.78 13.81
N TYR A 19 -5.91 -4.46 13.95
CA TYR A 19 -6.86 -3.91 14.90
C TYR A 19 -8.29 -4.40 14.63
N LEU A 20 -8.72 -4.41 13.36
CA LEU A 20 -10.09 -4.78 12.98
C LEU A 20 -10.32 -6.30 12.95
N PHE A 21 -9.37 -7.08 12.44
CA PHE A 21 -9.57 -8.50 12.10
C PHE A 21 -8.71 -9.47 12.91
N GLY A 22 -7.83 -8.96 13.77
CA GLY A 22 -6.96 -9.73 14.65
C GLY A 22 -5.60 -10.09 14.04
N GLY A 23 -4.93 -11.09 14.61
CA GLY A 23 -3.60 -11.50 14.17
C GLY A 23 -3.57 -12.07 12.74
N ILE A 24 -2.63 -11.58 11.93
CA ILE A 24 -2.33 -12.12 10.59
C ILE A 24 -1.57 -13.43 10.74
N LYS A 25 -2.05 -14.49 10.08
CA LYS A 25 -1.46 -15.84 10.11
C LYS A 25 -0.62 -16.14 8.87
N ARG A 26 -1.04 -15.66 7.70
CA ARG A 26 -0.32 -15.85 6.43
C ARG A 26 -0.37 -14.58 5.59
N VAL A 27 0.68 -14.39 4.79
CA VAL A 27 0.83 -13.26 3.88
C VAL A 27 1.33 -13.77 2.53
N TYR A 28 0.69 -13.31 1.46
CA TYR A 28 1.24 -13.36 0.11
C TYR A 28 1.39 -11.93 -0.40
N ALA A 29 2.55 -11.57 -0.92
CA ALA A 29 2.85 -10.23 -1.41
C ALA A 29 3.45 -10.29 -2.80
N ASN A 30 2.90 -9.50 -3.71
CA ASN A 30 3.48 -9.22 -5.02
C ASN A 30 3.82 -7.72 -5.08
N LEU A 31 5.10 -7.40 -4.94
CA LEU A 31 5.61 -6.04 -4.85
C LEU A 31 6.39 -5.69 -6.11
N ARG A 32 6.26 -4.44 -6.55
CA ARG A 32 6.91 -3.92 -7.74
C ARG A 32 7.47 -2.55 -7.47
N ARG A 33 8.57 -2.24 -8.17
CA ARG A 33 9.05 -0.87 -8.35
C ARG A 33 8.73 -0.42 -9.76
N LEU A 34 7.86 0.57 -9.90
CA LEU A 34 7.49 1.18 -11.16
C LEU A 34 8.24 2.49 -11.39
N ASN A 35 8.43 3.33 -10.37
CA ASN A 35 9.23 4.53 -10.49
C ASN A 35 10.74 4.18 -10.54
N PRO A 36 11.45 4.46 -11.64
CA PRO A 36 12.86 4.12 -11.78
C PRO A 36 13.78 5.01 -10.94
N THR A 37 13.31 6.14 -10.40
CA THR A 37 14.13 7.12 -9.67
C THR A 37 14.22 6.86 -8.17
N ILE A 38 13.53 5.84 -7.65
CA ILE A 38 13.58 5.43 -6.24
C ILE A 38 14.21 4.04 -6.10
N ALA A 39 14.63 3.68 -4.89
CA ALA A 39 15.27 2.38 -4.64
C ALA A 39 14.26 1.27 -4.35
N GLY A 40 13.27 1.52 -3.48
CA GLY A 40 12.29 0.55 -3.03
C GLY A 40 11.03 0.42 -3.90
N GLU A 41 10.16 -0.49 -3.50
CA GLU A 41 8.87 -0.78 -4.11
C GLU A 41 7.86 0.36 -3.88
N ASP A 42 7.06 0.68 -4.89
CA ASP A 42 6.06 1.76 -4.89
C ASP A 42 4.67 1.31 -5.38
N ALA A 43 4.51 0.05 -5.76
CA ALA A 43 3.23 -0.57 -6.07
C ALA A 43 3.22 -2.03 -5.62
N GLY A 44 2.06 -2.55 -5.22
CA GLY A 44 1.94 -3.96 -4.93
C GLY A 44 0.59 -4.35 -4.37
N THR A 45 0.38 -5.66 -4.38
CA THR A 45 -0.82 -6.29 -3.83
C THR A 45 -0.40 -7.27 -2.74
N VAL A 46 -1.05 -7.18 -1.58
CA VAL A 46 -0.80 -8.04 -0.42
C VAL A 46 -2.10 -8.68 0.02
N LEU A 47 -2.12 -10.01 0.05
CA LEU A 47 -3.21 -10.81 0.59
C LEU A 47 -2.84 -11.28 1.99
N PHE A 48 -3.68 -10.97 2.96
CA PHE A 48 -3.59 -11.40 4.34
C PHE A 48 -4.61 -12.49 4.62
N GLU A 49 -4.20 -13.51 5.37
CA GLU A 49 -5.12 -14.47 5.97
C GLU A 49 -4.99 -14.40 7.49
N PHE A 50 -6.09 -14.11 8.17
CA PHE A 50 -6.16 -13.91 9.62
C PHE A 50 -6.42 -15.23 10.34
N GLY A 51 -6.09 -15.28 11.63
CA GLY A 51 -6.27 -16.49 12.45
C GLY A 51 -7.72 -17.01 12.51
N ASN A 52 -8.70 -16.13 12.33
CA ASN A 52 -10.14 -16.41 12.33
C ASN A 52 -10.71 -16.76 10.93
N GLY A 53 -9.86 -16.92 9.91
CA GLY A 53 -10.29 -17.28 8.55
C GLY A 53 -10.71 -16.10 7.66
N ILE A 54 -10.73 -14.87 8.18
CA ILE A 54 -10.90 -13.66 7.36
C ILE A 54 -9.73 -13.54 6.39
N ARG A 55 -10.00 -12.97 5.21
CA ARG A 55 -8.98 -12.59 4.24
C ARG A 55 -9.08 -11.11 3.93
N GLY A 56 -7.95 -10.42 3.92
CA GLY A 56 -7.86 -9.00 3.59
C GLY A 56 -6.99 -8.80 2.36
N LEU A 57 -7.40 -7.89 1.47
CA LEU A 57 -6.65 -7.50 0.29
C LEU A 57 -6.22 -6.05 0.44
N TRP A 58 -4.91 -5.80 0.40
CA TRP A 58 -4.37 -4.46 0.27
C TRP A 58 -3.74 -4.33 -1.11
N ASP A 59 -4.40 -3.58 -1.99
CA ASP A 59 -3.91 -3.24 -3.33
C ASP A 59 -3.61 -1.74 -3.36
N ALA A 60 -2.34 -1.40 -3.50
CA ALA A 60 -1.88 -0.04 -3.27
C ALA A 60 -0.71 0.33 -4.17
N ASN A 61 -0.63 1.62 -4.47
CA ASN A 61 0.52 2.23 -5.12
C ASN A 61 0.68 3.68 -4.62
N ARG A 62 1.87 4.25 -4.82
CA ARG A 62 2.19 5.60 -4.34
C ARG A 62 1.97 6.69 -5.40
N LEU A 63 2.06 6.38 -6.70
CA LEU A 63 2.08 7.38 -7.79
C LEU A 63 1.69 6.82 -9.17
N VAL A 64 1.15 5.61 -9.22
CA VAL A 64 0.84 4.92 -10.47
C VAL A 64 -0.62 5.26 -10.79
N ASP A 65 -0.80 6.05 -11.85
CA ASP A 65 -2.10 6.40 -12.45
C ASP A 65 -2.96 7.41 -11.66
N HIS A 66 -2.36 8.42 -11.02
CA HIS A 66 -3.15 9.58 -10.59
C HIS A 66 -3.43 10.48 -11.81
N ASP A 67 -4.66 10.41 -12.34
CA ASP A 67 -5.14 11.29 -13.41
C ASP A 67 -5.29 12.74 -12.87
N SER A 68 -4.16 13.43 -12.78
CA SER A 68 -4.07 14.81 -12.32
C SER A 68 -3.24 15.62 -13.31
N GLN A 69 -3.69 16.86 -13.56
CA GLN A 69 -2.94 17.83 -14.35
C GLN A 69 -1.65 18.27 -13.64
N ASP A 70 -1.62 18.26 -12.30
CA ASP A 70 -0.40 18.45 -11.49
C ASP A 70 -0.22 17.26 -10.54
N THR A 71 0.75 16.41 -10.85
CA THR A 71 1.08 15.20 -10.07
C THR A 71 1.88 15.49 -8.80
N ARG A 72 2.15 16.77 -8.47
CA ARG A 72 2.77 17.17 -7.20
C ARG A 72 1.75 17.22 -6.05
N LEU A 73 0.45 17.24 -6.34
CA LEU A 73 -0.62 17.25 -5.34
C LEU A 73 -1.17 15.83 -5.15
N THR A 74 -1.15 15.32 -3.93
CA THR A 74 -1.48 13.92 -3.60
C THR A 74 -2.95 13.56 -3.80
N MET A 75 -3.86 14.53 -3.98
CA MET A 75 -5.30 14.33 -4.21
C MET A 75 -5.96 15.46 -5.03
N GLY A 76 -5.23 16.03 -5.99
CA GLY A 76 -5.71 17.19 -6.75
C GLY A 76 -5.81 18.48 -5.93
N GLU A 77 -6.64 19.42 -6.39
CA GLU A 77 -6.87 20.72 -5.75
C GLU A 77 -8.15 20.69 -4.90
N MET A 78 -8.12 21.32 -3.72
CA MET A 78 -9.35 21.60 -2.97
C MET A 78 -10.14 22.67 -3.73
N LEU A 79 -11.36 22.34 -4.17
CA LEU A 79 -12.28 23.30 -4.76
C LEU A 79 -12.59 24.38 -3.71
N ASN A 80 -12.30 25.64 -4.06
CA ASN A 80 -12.78 26.83 -3.35
C ASN A 80 -14.15 27.26 -3.88
#